data_AF-A0A7J5EX34-F1
#
_entry.id   AF-A0A7J5EX34-F1
#
_cell.length_a   1.000
_cell.length_b   1.000
_cell.length_c   1.000
_cell.angle_alpha   90.00
_cell.angle_beta   90.00
_cell.angle_gamma   90.00
#
_symmetry.space_group_name_H-M   'P 1'
#
loop_
_entity.id
_entity.type
_entity.pdbx_description
1 polymer ?
#
loop_
_entity_poly.entity_id
_entity_poly.type
_entity_poly.pdbx_seq_one_letter_code
_entity_poly.pdbx_strand_id
1 'polypeptide(L)'
;MRIWIALGLCGVLACSRAENESAGRRTPVAPPPVEVDVPADTRIEVTVDGAARPAIDARALSARAPDYRDEERRAWKLTGLVPELDRVGASIEARGTNGVSVRLERQANAALEPVLFLTRRGELVATMVDPAQPFPDYHGQGGRLRRPGDTMPHVSPVLALVVRTQP
;
A
#
# COMPACT_ATOMS: atom_id res chain seq x y z
N MET A 1 -45.40 -55.72 52.72
CA MET A 1 -45.44 -54.58 51.77
C MET A 1 -44.03 -54.41 51.21
N ARG A 2 -43.81 -54.75 49.94
CA ARG A 2 -42.48 -54.81 49.29
C ARG A 2 -42.27 -53.53 48.48
N ILE A 3 -41.34 -52.67 48.90
CA ILE A 3 -40.94 -51.47 48.16
C ILE A 3 -39.72 -51.83 47.32
N TRP A 4 -39.89 -51.79 45.99
CA TRP A 4 -38.86 -52.04 45.00
C TRP A 4 -38.02 -50.79 44.76
N ILE A 5 -36.70 -50.95 44.83
CA ILE A 5 -35.69 -50.00 44.35
C ILE A 5 -35.61 -50.14 42.83
N ALA A 6 -35.80 -49.05 42.09
CA ALA A 6 -35.48 -48.98 40.66
C ALA A 6 -34.48 -47.84 40.42
N LEU A 7 -33.23 -48.27 40.23
CA LEU A 7 -32.09 -47.50 39.76
C LEU A 7 -32.27 -47.28 38.24
N GLY A 8 -32.42 -46.03 37.81
CA GLY A 8 -32.64 -45.67 36.39
C GLY A 8 -31.51 -44.78 35.85
N LEU A 9 -30.41 -45.42 35.44
CA LEU A 9 -29.32 -44.83 34.69
C LEU A 9 -29.73 -44.70 33.20
N CYS A 10 -29.93 -43.48 32.71
CA CYS A 10 -30.10 -43.14 31.29
C CYS A 10 -29.44 -41.75 31.15
N GLY A 11 -28.30 -41.58 30.50
CA GLY A 11 -28.03 -41.92 29.11
C GLY A 11 -27.72 -40.60 28.41
N VAL A 12 -26.44 -40.21 28.43
CA VAL A 12 -25.93 -38.96 27.85
C VAL A 12 -25.99 -39.09 26.32
N LEU A 13 -27.11 -38.68 25.73
CA LEU A 13 -27.27 -38.62 24.27
C LEU A 13 -26.86 -37.23 23.77
N ALA A 14 -25.60 -37.17 23.37
CA ALA A 14 -25.11 -36.52 22.15
C ALA A 14 -25.71 -35.14 21.80
N CYS A 15 -25.01 -34.09 22.23
CA CYS A 15 -25.01 -32.79 21.56
C CYS A 15 -24.39 -32.97 20.16
N SER A 16 -25.20 -33.30 19.15
CA SER A 16 -24.76 -33.39 17.75
C SER A 16 -25.80 -32.74 16.83
N ARG A 17 -26.01 -31.43 16.98
CA ARG A 17 -26.81 -30.66 16.02
C ARG A 17 -26.46 -29.18 16.01
N ALA A 18 -25.19 -28.86 15.76
CA ALA A 18 -24.77 -27.48 15.53
C ALA A 18 -23.54 -27.43 14.60
N GLU A 19 -23.64 -27.98 13.38
CA GLU A 19 -22.51 -27.84 12.44
C GLU A 19 -22.87 -27.61 10.96
N ASN A 20 -24.15 -27.60 10.57
CA ASN A 20 -24.50 -27.55 9.14
C ASN A 20 -25.28 -26.32 8.65
N GLU A 21 -25.39 -25.25 9.43
CA GLU A 21 -26.15 -24.03 9.01
C GLU A 21 -25.25 -22.83 8.64
N SER A 22 -23.93 -22.95 8.75
CA SER A 22 -23.01 -21.81 8.55
C SER A 22 -22.24 -21.80 7.21
N ALA A 23 -22.37 -22.84 6.39
CA ALA A 23 -21.74 -22.87 5.06
C ALA A 23 -22.40 -21.91 4.04
N GLY A 24 -23.56 -21.33 4.39
CA GLY A 24 -24.34 -20.43 3.53
C GLY A 24 -24.05 -18.93 3.69
N ARG A 25 -23.15 -18.50 4.60
CA ARG A 25 -22.69 -17.11 4.63
C ARG A 25 -21.65 -16.91 3.54
N ARG A 26 -22.16 -16.81 2.31
CA ARG A 26 -21.47 -16.38 1.10
C ARG A 26 -20.52 -15.25 1.47
N THR A 27 -19.22 -15.55 1.52
CA THR A 27 -18.21 -14.53 1.34
C THR A 27 -18.61 -13.79 0.06
N PRO A 28 -18.95 -12.49 0.12
CA PRO A 28 -19.21 -11.75 -1.10
C PRO A 28 -18.01 -12.00 -2.02
N VAL A 29 -18.26 -12.50 -3.23
CA VAL A 29 -17.22 -12.57 -4.26
C VAL A 29 -16.71 -11.15 -4.38
N ALA A 30 -15.43 -10.93 -4.08
CA ALA A 30 -14.85 -9.60 -4.19
C ALA A 30 -15.12 -9.11 -5.62
N PRO A 31 -15.56 -7.85 -5.79
CA PRO A 31 -15.73 -7.31 -7.13
C PRO A 31 -14.42 -7.48 -7.90
N PRO A 32 -14.47 -7.70 -9.22
CA PRO A 32 -13.26 -7.83 -10.02
C PRO A 32 -12.36 -6.60 -9.78
N PRO A 33 -11.04 -6.79 -9.73
CA PRO A 33 -10.11 -5.69 -9.55
C PRO A 33 -10.37 -4.60 -10.59
N VAL A 34 -10.58 -3.37 -10.12
CA VAL A 34 -10.70 -2.22 -11.02
C VAL A 34 -9.28 -1.82 -11.38
N GLU A 35 -8.90 -1.99 -12.65
CA GLU A 35 -7.65 -1.40 -13.13
C GLU A 35 -7.80 0.12 -13.10
N VAL A 36 -6.96 0.78 -12.30
CA VAL A 36 -7.02 2.22 -12.09
C VAL A 36 -6.00 2.89 -12.97
N ASP A 37 -6.46 3.71 -13.91
CA ASP A 37 -5.59 4.50 -14.78
C ASP A 37 -4.90 5.66 -14.05
N VAL A 38 -3.75 6.08 -14.58
CA VAL A 38 -3.07 7.30 -14.13
C VAL A 38 -3.98 8.50 -14.46
N PRO A 39 -4.29 9.39 -13.50
CA PRO A 39 -5.14 10.56 -13.77
C PRO A 39 -4.59 11.39 -14.93
N ALA A 40 -5.45 11.73 -15.91
CA ALA A 40 -5.03 12.40 -17.13
C ALA A 40 -4.44 13.81 -16.90
N ASP A 41 -4.83 14.44 -15.79
CA ASP A 41 -4.35 15.74 -15.33
C ASP A 41 -3.09 15.65 -14.44
N THR A 42 -2.53 14.44 -14.26
CA THR A 42 -1.28 14.25 -13.50
C THR A 42 -0.18 15.12 -14.07
N ARG A 43 0.38 15.96 -13.19
CA ARG A 43 1.58 16.74 -13.46
C ARG A 43 2.35 16.94 -12.16
N ILE A 44 3.51 16.31 -12.06
CA ILE A 44 4.41 16.40 -10.93
C ILE A 44 5.64 17.18 -11.36
N GLU A 45 5.80 18.39 -10.81
CA GLU A 45 6.96 19.24 -11.12
C GLU A 45 8.24 18.61 -10.54
N VAL A 46 9.33 18.62 -11.31
CA VAL A 46 10.60 18.02 -10.86
C VAL A 46 11.70 19.07 -10.90
N THR A 47 12.39 19.21 -9.78
CA THR A 47 13.57 20.08 -9.64
C THR A 47 14.72 19.24 -9.11
N VAL A 48 15.89 19.33 -9.74
CA VAL A 48 17.12 18.64 -9.33
C VAL A 48 18.19 19.70 -9.05
N ASP A 49 18.70 19.75 -7.82
CA ASP A 49 19.72 20.71 -7.39
C ASP A 49 19.39 22.17 -7.75
N GLY A 50 18.10 22.51 -7.69
CA GLY A 50 17.59 23.84 -8.03
C GLY A 50 17.28 24.07 -9.53
N ALA A 51 17.65 23.14 -10.41
CA ALA A 51 17.34 23.21 -11.83
C ALA A 51 16.02 22.48 -12.16
N ALA A 52 15.13 23.15 -12.90
CA ALA A 52 13.88 22.53 -13.37
C ALA A 52 14.18 21.40 -14.37
N ARG A 53 13.39 20.33 -14.29
CA ARG A 53 13.42 19.17 -15.18
C ARG A 53 12.04 18.98 -15.83
N PRO A 54 11.92 18.16 -16.88
CA PRO A 54 10.61 17.76 -17.38
C PRO A 54 9.74 17.20 -16.26
N ALA A 55 8.52 17.70 -16.15
CA ALA A 55 7.55 17.19 -15.19
C ALA A 55 7.23 15.72 -15.47
N ILE A 56 6.91 14.96 -14.43
CA ILE A 56 6.36 13.61 -14.57
C ILE A 56 4.86 13.77 -14.77
N ASP A 57 4.40 13.50 -15.98
CA ASP A 57 2.98 13.59 -16.36
C ASP A 57 2.35 12.22 -16.62
N ALA A 58 1.03 12.22 -16.83
CA ALA A 58 0.27 11.00 -17.11
C ALA A 58 0.83 10.22 -18.32
N ARG A 59 1.29 10.94 -19.35
CA ARG A 59 1.86 10.32 -20.56
C ARG A 59 3.19 9.64 -20.25
N ALA A 60 4.07 10.31 -19.51
CA ALA A 60 5.37 9.78 -19.12
C ALA A 60 5.22 8.53 -18.24
N LEU A 61 4.29 8.54 -17.29
CA LEU A 61 4.00 7.37 -16.44
C LEU A 61 3.38 6.22 -17.24
N SER A 62 2.37 6.48 -18.06
CA SER A 62 1.71 5.44 -18.86
C SER A 62 2.61 4.85 -19.95
N ALA A 63 3.61 5.59 -20.43
CA ALA A 63 4.61 5.08 -21.37
C ALA A 63 5.63 4.14 -20.73
N ARG A 64 5.70 4.10 -19.39
CA ARG A 64 6.68 3.32 -18.65
C ARG A 64 6.00 2.18 -17.89
N ALA A 65 6.49 0.95 -18.08
CA ALA A 65 6.05 -0.18 -17.27
C ALA A 65 6.30 0.10 -15.77
N PRO A 66 5.32 -0.17 -14.88
CA PRO A 66 5.55 -0.06 -13.44
C PRO A 66 6.61 -1.05 -13.00
N ASP A 67 7.48 -0.62 -12.09
CA ASP A 67 8.52 -1.47 -11.51
C ASP A 67 7.92 -2.50 -10.53
N TYR A 68 6.79 -2.17 -9.92
CA TYR A 68 5.99 -3.06 -9.08
C TYR A 68 4.53 -3.02 -9.52
N ARG A 69 3.89 -4.19 -9.65
CA ARG A 69 2.50 -4.34 -10.09
C ARG A 69 1.79 -5.51 -9.41
N ASP A 70 0.54 -5.30 -9.02
CA ASP A 70 -0.44 -6.36 -8.80
C ASP A 70 -1.74 -6.04 -9.55
N GLU A 71 -2.86 -6.67 -9.19
CA GLU A 71 -4.16 -6.46 -9.82
C GLU A 71 -4.79 -5.08 -9.55
N GLU A 72 -4.43 -4.43 -8.43
CA GLU A 72 -5.05 -3.17 -7.98
C GLU A 72 -4.08 -1.98 -7.95
N ARG A 73 -2.77 -2.25 -7.95
CA ARG A 73 -1.72 -1.29 -7.57
C ARG A 73 -0.57 -1.30 -8.55
N ARG A 74 -0.01 -0.12 -8.75
CA ARG A 74 1.17 0.12 -9.59
C ARG A 74 2.13 1.04 -8.86
N ALA A 75 3.42 0.77 -8.93
CA ALA A 75 4.46 1.66 -8.44
C ALA A 75 5.64 1.73 -9.40
N TRP A 76 6.25 2.92 -9.46
CA TRP A 76 7.46 3.20 -10.22
C TRP A 76 8.55 3.64 -9.25
N LYS A 77 9.76 3.10 -9.39
CA LYS A 77 10.93 3.53 -8.63
C LYS A 77 11.24 4.98 -8.96
N LEU A 78 11.41 5.81 -7.93
CA LEU A 78 11.74 7.22 -8.11
C LEU A 78 13.12 7.41 -8.74
N THR A 79 14.08 6.49 -8.50
CA THR A 79 15.38 6.47 -9.20
C THR A 79 15.23 6.19 -10.69
N GLY A 80 14.20 5.44 -11.09
CA GLY A 80 13.89 5.21 -12.48
C GLY A 80 13.33 6.46 -13.16
N LEU A 81 12.47 7.20 -12.47
CA LEU A 81 11.81 8.41 -12.98
C LEU A 81 12.74 9.64 -12.94
N VAL A 82 13.61 9.71 -11.93
CA VAL A 82 14.59 10.77 -11.71
C VAL A 82 15.96 10.13 -11.46
N PRO A 83 16.74 9.83 -12.51
CA PRO A 83 18.01 9.10 -12.42
C PRO A 83 19.04 9.74 -11.48
N GLU A 84 18.96 11.05 -11.27
CA GLU A 84 19.85 11.78 -10.37
C GLU A 84 19.71 11.35 -8.89
N LEU A 85 18.61 10.70 -8.53
CA LEU A 85 18.38 10.12 -7.21
C LEU A 85 19.20 8.84 -6.95
N ASP A 86 19.80 8.23 -7.98
CA ASP A 86 20.55 6.97 -7.82
C ASP A 86 21.89 7.16 -7.05
N ARG A 87 22.28 8.41 -6.79
CA ARG A 87 23.47 8.72 -5.99
C ARG A 87 23.24 8.43 -4.51
N VAL A 88 24.20 7.76 -3.88
CA VAL A 88 24.19 7.56 -2.42
C VAL A 88 24.20 8.91 -1.71
N GLY A 89 23.31 9.09 -0.73
CA GLY A 89 23.17 10.35 0.00
C GLY A 89 22.27 11.37 -0.71
N ALA A 90 21.79 11.07 -1.93
CA ALA A 90 20.75 11.88 -2.54
C ALA A 90 19.46 11.79 -1.71
N SER A 91 18.73 12.90 -1.66
CA SER A 91 17.43 12.99 -1.01
C SER A 91 16.39 13.54 -1.96
N ILE A 92 15.15 13.13 -1.75
CA ILE A 92 14.00 13.64 -2.47
C ILE A 92 12.98 14.16 -1.47
N GLU A 93 12.61 15.42 -1.63
CA GLU A 93 11.51 16.04 -0.92
C GLU A 93 10.28 15.99 -1.83
N ALA A 94 9.33 15.12 -1.50
CA ALA A 94 8.04 15.06 -2.15
C ALA A 94 7.09 16.06 -1.47
N ARG A 95 6.50 16.95 -2.26
CA ARG A 95 5.59 17.99 -1.77
C ARG A 95 4.18 17.70 -2.26
N GLY A 96 3.23 17.78 -1.33
CA GLY A 96 1.80 17.71 -1.62
C GLY A 96 1.12 19.06 -1.48
N THR A 97 -0.20 19.01 -1.25
CA THR A 97 -0.99 20.21 -1.00
C THR A 97 -0.66 20.85 0.36
N ASN A 98 -0.95 22.15 0.49
CA ASN A 98 -0.89 22.87 1.76
C ASN A 98 0.48 22.86 2.46
N GLY A 99 1.57 22.72 1.70
CA GLY A 99 2.94 22.73 2.23
C GLY A 99 3.36 21.45 2.95
N VAL A 100 2.56 20.38 2.90
CA VAL A 100 2.96 19.07 3.41
C VAL A 100 4.09 18.54 2.55
N SER A 101 5.19 18.14 3.18
CA SER A 101 6.33 17.53 2.50
C SER A 101 6.87 16.34 3.27
N VAL A 102 7.42 15.40 2.53
CA VAL A 102 8.12 14.23 3.06
C VAL A 102 9.49 14.18 2.40
N ARG A 103 10.54 14.07 3.21
CA ARG A 103 11.91 13.83 2.73
C ARG A 103 12.21 12.35 2.80
N LEU A 104 12.57 11.77 1.67
CA LEU A 104 13.00 10.39 1.52
C LEU A 104 14.49 10.40 1.14
N GLU A 105 15.30 9.59 1.82
CA GLU A 105 16.75 9.55 1.60
C GLU A 105 17.16 8.23 0.99
N ARG A 106 18.05 8.30 0.00
CA ARG A 106 18.65 7.11 -0.59
C ARG A 106 19.85 6.67 0.25
N GLN A 107 19.68 5.60 1.00
CA GLN A 107 20.78 4.93 1.71
C GLN A 107 21.36 3.80 0.83
N ALA A 108 22.69 3.63 0.82
CA ALA A 108 23.38 2.67 -0.04
C ALA A 108 22.87 1.22 0.12
N ASN A 109 22.51 0.84 1.35
CA ASN A 109 21.97 -0.47 1.71
C ASN A 109 20.56 -0.35 2.29
N ALA A 110 19.77 0.62 1.82
CA ALA A 110 18.40 0.77 2.31
C ALA A 110 17.60 -0.49 1.99
N ALA A 111 16.95 -1.06 3.02
CA ALA A 111 15.95 -2.11 2.83
C ALA A 111 14.69 -1.61 2.11
N LEU A 112 14.50 -0.29 2.05
CA LEU A 112 13.34 0.35 1.46
C LEU A 112 13.74 1.18 0.24
N GLU A 113 12.86 1.19 -0.76
CA GLU A 113 13.02 1.95 -2.00
C GLU A 113 11.99 3.09 -2.10
N PRO A 114 12.41 4.30 -2.50
CA PRO A 114 11.49 5.39 -2.78
C PRO A 114 10.74 5.12 -4.09
N VAL A 115 9.42 5.18 -4.03
CA VAL A 115 8.53 4.94 -5.18
C VAL A 115 7.47 6.03 -5.31
N LEU A 116 7.01 6.20 -6.54
CA LEU A 116 5.73 6.83 -6.85
C LEU A 116 4.69 5.72 -6.98
N PHE A 117 3.68 5.72 -6.12
CA PHE A 117 2.67 4.66 -5.98
C PHE A 117 1.30 5.17 -6.43
N LEU A 118 0.68 4.46 -7.37
CA LEU A 118 -0.71 4.67 -7.76
C LEU A 118 -1.62 3.79 -6.90
N THR A 119 -2.43 4.46 -6.07
CA THR A 119 -3.42 3.80 -5.24
C THR A 119 -4.61 3.31 -6.07
N ARG A 120 -5.38 2.38 -5.52
CA ARG A 120 -6.68 1.97 -6.08
C ARG A 120 -7.74 3.08 -6.14
N ARG A 121 -7.45 4.27 -5.62
CA ARG A 121 -8.34 5.45 -5.69
C ARG A 121 -7.96 6.41 -6.82
N GLY A 122 -6.89 6.12 -7.57
CA GLY A 122 -6.36 7.01 -8.59
C GLY A 122 -5.45 8.10 -8.03
N GLU A 123 -5.04 8.00 -6.77
CA GLU A 123 -4.10 8.97 -6.19
C GLU A 123 -2.65 8.51 -6.38
N LEU A 124 -1.78 9.45 -6.76
CA LEU A 124 -0.32 9.25 -6.78
C LEU A 124 0.30 9.71 -5.47
N VAL A 125 1.07 8.81 -4.87
CA VAL A 125 1.66 8.94 -3.55
C VAL A 125 3.16 8.72 -3.64
N ALA A 126 3.97 9.58 -3.04
CA ALA A 126 5.40 9.33 -2.87
C ALA A 126 5.61 8.68 -1.51
N THR A 127 6.24 7.51 -1.48
CA THR A 127 6.48 6.74 -0.26
C THR A 127 7.67 5.79 -0.41
N MET A 128 7.96 5.01 0.63
CA MET A 128 9.00 3.99 0.68
C MET A 128 8.35 2.60 0.69
N VAL A 129 8.88 1.65 -0.08
CA VAL A 129 8.40 0.26 -0.10
C VAL A 129 9.53 -0.73 0.14
N ASP A 130 9.22 -1.88 0.73
CA ASP A 130 10.12 -3.04 0.74
C ASP A 130 10.03 -3.73 -0.63
N PRO A 131 11.13 -3.85 -1.41
CA PRO A 131 11.12 -4.55 -2.70
C PRO A 131 10.67 -6.01 -2.63
N ALA A 132 10.87 -6.69 -1.50
CA ALA A 132 10.43 -8.08 -1.31
C ALA A 132 8.91 -8.18 -1.07
N GLN A 133 8.31 -7.13 -0.54
CA GLN A 133 6.87 -7.03 -0.31
C GLN A 133 6.38 -5.60 -0.59
N PRO A 134 6.33 -5.17 -1.87
CA PRO A 134 6.04 -3.77 -2.21
C PRO A 134 4.59 -3.38 -1.88
N PHE A 135 3.73 -4.37 -1.72
CA PHE A 135 2.29 -4.25 -1.62
C PHE A 135 1.73 -5.12 -0.50
N PRO A 136 2.08 -4.89 0.78
CA PRO A 136 1.58 -5.71 1.88
C PRO A 136 0.05 -5.64 2.00
N ASP A 137 -0.57 -6.64 2.60
CA ASP A 137 -2.04 -6.78 2.67
C ASP A 137 -2.74 -5.83 3.66
N TYR A 138 -2.03 -4.84 4.23
CA TYR A 138 -2.55 -4.01 5.32
C TYR A 138 -2.42 -2.49 5.06
N HIS A 139 -3.57 -1.80 4.98
CA HIS A 139 -3.68 -0.39 4.54
C HIS A 139 -4.57 0.45 5.46
N GLY A 140 -4.05 0.91 6.59
CA GLY A 140 -4.72 1.90 7.43
C GLY A 140 -3.85 2.43 8.55
N GLN A 141 -4.30 3.50 9.21
CA GLN A 141 -3.63 4.16 10.37
C GLN A 141 -3.35 3.24 11.58
N GLY A 142 -3.70 1.96 11.52
CA GLY A 142 -3.61 1.06 12.67
C GLY A 142 -4.70 1.36 13.69
N GLY A 143 -4.83 0.48 14.69
CA GLY A 143 -5.69 0.70 15.85
C GLY A 143 -7.06 0.00 15.81
N ARG A 144 -7.64 -0.29 14.63
CA ARG A 144 -8.76 -1.27 14.55
C ARG A 144 -8.19 -2.68 14.65
N LEU A 145 -8.74 -3.49 15.56
CA LEU A 145 -8.37 -4.90 15.76
C LEU A 145 -6.91 -5.15 16.20
N ARG A 146 -6.27 -4.18 16.87
CA ARG A 146 -4.88 -4.28 17.38
C ARG A 146 -3.82 -4.56 16.29
N ARG A 147 -4.10 -4.20 15.04
CA ARG A 147 -3.13 -4.32 13.95
C ARG A 147 -2.26 -3.05 13.86
N PRO A 148 -0.93 -3.17 13.71
CA PRO A 148 -0.04 -2.03 13.48
C PRO A 148 -0.49 -1.26 12.24
N GLY A 149 -0.42 0.08 12.26
CA GLY A 149 -0.69 0.91 11.08
C GLY A 149 0.41 0.83 10.04
N ASP A 150 0.16 1.36 8.84
CA ASP A 150 1.26 1.70 7.94
C ASP A 150 2.07 2.85 8.57
N THR A 151 3.34 2.59 8.85
CA THR A 151 4.25 3.56 9.46
C THR A 151 5.09 4.30 8.43
N MET A 152 4.93 4.00 7.14
CA MET A 152 5.76 4.61 6.10
C MET A 152 5.35 6.06 5.86
N PRO A 153 6.34 6.97 5.80
CA PRO A 153 6.06 8.36 5.48
C PRO A 153 5.55 8.44 4.04
N HIS A 154 4.48 9.18 3.83
CA HIS A 154 3.88 9.35 2.52
C HIS A 154 3.22 10.71 2.36
N VAL A 155 3.09 11.16 1.12
CA VAL A 155 2.34 12.38 0.77
C VAL A 155 1.44 12.12 -0.42
N SER A 156 0.17 12.52 -0.31
CA SER A 156 -0.87 12.38 -1.34
C SER A 156 -1.74 13.65 -1.39
N PRO A 157 -2.06 14.20 -2.57
CA PRO A 157 -1.41 13.91 -3.85
C PRO A 157 0.01 14.48 -3.87
N VAL A 158 0.89 13.90 -4.67
CA VAL A 158 2.21 14.47 -4.96
C VAL A 158 2.07 15.54 -6.03
N LEU A 159 2.58 16.75 -5.78
CA LEU A 159 2.57 17.87 -6.73
C LEU A 159 3.97 18.22 -7.23
N ALA A 160 4.99 18.02 -6.41
CA ALA A 160 6.37 18.30 -6.80
C ALA A 160 7.37 17.35 -6.13
N LEU A 161 8.49 17.14 -6.82
CA LEU A 161 9.66 16.41 -6.35
C LEU A 161 10.88 17.33 -6.41
N VAL A 162 11.49 17.56 -5.27
CA VAL A 162 12.74 18.33 -5.17
C VAL A 162 13.86 17.37 -4.79
N VAL A 163 14.75 17.09 -5.74
CA VAL A 163 15.90 16.21 -5.56
C VAL A 163 17.13 17.03 -5.22
N ARG A 164 17.85 16.59 -4.19
CA ARG A 164 19.17 17.08 -3.83
C ARG A 164 20.16 15.95 -3.96
N THR A 165 21.14 16.08 -4.85
CA THR A 165 22.13 15.03 -5.12
C THR A 165 23.33 15.07 -4.19
N GLN A 166 23.46 16.15 -3.42
CA GLN A 166 24.45 16.32 -2.36
C GLN A 166 23.73 16.37 -1.01
N PRO A 167 24.29 15.72 0.03
CA PRO A 167 23.76 15.78 1.39
C PRO A 167 23.84 17.19 1.99
#